data_AF-A0A9W9C2I2-F1
#
_entry.id   AF-A0A9W9C2I2-F1
#
_cell.length_a   1.000
_cell.length_b   1.000
_cell.length_c   1.000
_cell.angle_alpha   90.00
_cell.angle_beta   90.00
_cell.angle_gamma   90.00
#
_symmetry.space_group_name_H-M   'P 1'
#
loop_
_entity.id
_entity.type
_entity.pdbx_description
1 polymer ?
#
loop_
_entity_poly.entity_id
_entity_poly.type
_entity_poly.pdbx_seq_one_letter_code
_entity_poly.pdbx_strand_id
1 'polypeptide(L)'
;MATLEDEPSRLDNEIELLTAIYPDQATYSPKSRELKFTQGHATLHLRIPETYPGSSLPDVLGATDSSKYDIRTQTKAAITALNLPEDEEALDAIIATFQDVLSTRLETSSITSTKSTKSVKETHTNPNAKKTVIIWLHHLLNTNKRKLCLSPSFAGITKPGYPGVLLYCGPVDAVNAHVNELKAQNWAAFQVRFEEEVEWRFAHGGGVREVESMADVVKLLEVESKDPAAKGVQKGKKGGKKEVMGQGQRQKEEFLKAVGIK
;
A
#
# COMPACT_ATOMS: atom_id res chain seq x y z
N MET A 1 33.06 -2.49 -27.73
CA MET A 1 32.24 -3.28 -26.79
C MET A 1 31.40 -2.29 -26.03
N ALA A 2 30.10 -2.22 -26.33
CA ALA A 2 29.17 -1.37 -25.58
C ALA A 2 29.03 -1.97 -24.18
N THR A 3 29.30 -1.17 -23.15
CA THR A 3 28.94 -1.47 -21.77
C THR A 3 27.43 -1.60 -21.72
N LEU A 4 26.92 -2.81 -21.49
CA LEU A 4 25.54 -3.01 -21.07
C LEU A 4 25.38 -2.17 -19.81
N GLU A 5 24.56 -1.12 -19.89
CA GLU A 5 24.09 -0.41 -18.72
C GLU A 5 23.44 -1.47 -17.82
N ASP A 6 24.04 -1.72 -16.66
CA ASP A 6 23.59 -2.70 -15.67
C ASP A 6 22.24 -2.22 -15.15
N GLU A 7 21.15 -2.65 -15.78
CA GLU A 7 19.81 -2.50 -15.25
C GLU A 7 19.83 -3.08 -13.82
N PRO A 8 19.44 -2.30 -12.79
CA PRO A 8 19.52 -2.75 -11.41
C PRO A 8 18.73 -4.05 -11.28
N SER A 9 19.34 -5.04 -10.61
CA SER A 9 18.70 -6.34 -10.49
C SER A 9 17.36 -6.18 -9.77
N ARG A 10 16.38 -7.04 -10.09
CA ARG A 10 15.07 -7.03 -9.42
C ARG A 10 15.17 -7.00 -7.89
N LEU A 11 16.18 -7.69 -7.35
CA LEU A 11 16.50 -7.67 -5.93
C LEU A 11 16.97 -6.28 -5.46
N ASP A 12 17.85 -5.59 -6.20
CA ASP A 12 18.33 -4.27 -5.80
C ASP A 12 17.19 -3.25 -5.72
N ASN A 13 16.28 -3.28 -6.70
CA ASN A 13 15.06 -2.46 -6.69
C ASN A 13 14.17 -2.79 -5.47
N GLU A 14 13.98 -4.08 -5.16
CA GLU A 14 13.18 -4.51 -4.01
C GLU A 14 13.81 -4.08 -2.68
N ILE A 15 15.14 -4.19 -2.55
CA ILE A 15 15.88 -3.75 -1.35
C ILE A 15 15.78 -2.22 -1.19
N GLU A 16 15.97 -1.45 -2.26
CA GLU A 16 15.84 0.01 -2.21
C GLU A 16 14.46 0.41 -1.70
N LEU A 17 13.41 -0.20 -2.24
CA LEU A 17 12.03 0.06 -1.83
C LEU A 17 11.77 -0.36 -0.38
N LEU A 18 12.23 -1.53 0.04
CA LEU A 18 12.12 -1.97 1.44
C LEU A 18 12.79 -0.98 2.40
N THR A 19 13.97 -0.48 2.06
CA THR A 19 14.66 0.51 2.89
C THR A 19 13.93 1.85 2.94
N ALA A 20 13.18 2.20 1.88
CA ALA A 20 12.31 3.37 1.88
C ALA A 20 11.02 3.16 2.70
N ILE A 21 10.45 1.95 2.70
CA ILE A 21 9.23 1.61 3.48
C ILE A 21 9.55 1.50 4.98
N TYR A 22 10.67 0.85 5.31
CA TYR A 22 11.09 0.54 6.67
C TYR A 22 12.42 1.22 6.98
N PRO A 23 12.46 2.57 7.00
CA PRO A 23 13.68 3.29 7.33
C PRO A 23 14.14 2.86 8.73
N ASP A 24 15.45 2.64 8.87
CA ASP A 24 16.14 2.22 10.09
C ASP A 24 15.76 0.83 10.65
N GLN A 25 14.76 0.16 10.06
CA GLN A 25 14.28 -1.15 10.50
C GLN A 25 14.80 -2.29 9.63
N ALA A 26 15.00 -2.05 8.33
CA ALA A 26 15.53 -3.02 7.37
C ALA A 26 17.00 -2.74 7.06
N THR A 27 17.84 -3.77 7.08
CA THR A 27 19.26 -3.69 6.71
C THR A 27 19.64 -4.88 5.85
N TYR A 28 20.19 -4.62 4.67
CA TYR A 28 20.63 -5.65 3.72
C TYR A 28 22.16 -5.73 3.67
N SER A 29 22.70 -6.95 3.65
CA SER A 29 24.12 -7.23 3.43
C SER A 29 24.31 -7.90 2.07
N PRO A 30 24.82 -7.18 1.04
CA PRO A 30 25.03 -7.75 -0.28
C PRO A 30 26.00 -8.93 -0.28
N LYS A 31 27.02 -8.90 0.58
CA LYS A 31 28.05 -9.95 0.67
C LYS A 31 27.50 -11.29 1.16
N SER A 32 26.57 -11.25 2.11
CA SER A 32 25.93 -12.46 2.64
C SER A 32 24.56 -12.71 2.02
N ARG A 33 24.02 -11.81 1.18
CA ARG A 33 22.63 -11.85 0.71
C ARG A 33 21.66 -12.08 1.87
N GLU A 34 21.85 -11.33 2.95
CA GLU A 34 21.03 -11.44 4.15
C GLU A 34 20.28 -10.14 4.41
N LEU A 35 18.98 -10.26 4.66
CA LEU A 35 18.13 -9.15 5.09
C LEU A 35 17.82 -9.31 6.58
N LYS A 36 18.07 -8.28 7.35
CA LYS A 36 17.67 -8.18 8.76
C LYS A 36 16.58 -7.12 8.88
N PHE A 37 15.48 -7.48 9.52
CA PHE A 37 14.40 -6.58 9.88
C PHE A 37 14.25 -6.52 11.40
N THR A 38 13.99 -5.33 11.94
CA THR A 38 13.83 -5.11 13.37
C THR A 38 12.59 -4.26 13.65
N GLN A 39 11.82 -4.64 14.66
CA GLN A 39 10.66 -3.88 15.13
C GLN A 39 10.66 -3.89 16.66
N GLY A 40 11.07 -2.77 17.27
CA GLY A 40 11.34 -2.72 18.71
C GLY A 40 12.47 -3.71 19.08
N HIS A 41 12.14 -4.70 19.91
CA HIS A 41 13.10 -5.76 20.31
C HIS A 41 12.98 -7.05 19.49
N ALA A 42 11.94 -7.16 18.66
CA ALA A 42 11.71 -8.28 17.76
C ALA A 42 12.63 -8.20 16.54
N THR A 43 13.03 -9.35 16.01
CA THR A 43 13.98 -9.43 14.88
C THR A 43 13.58 -10.52 13.91
N LEU A 44 13.68 -10.25 12.62
CA LEU A 44 13.61 -11.22 11.54
C LEU A 44 14.94 -11.21 10.76
N HIS A 45 15.44 -12.38 10.40
CA HIS A 45 16.68 -12.56 9.65
C HIS A 45 16.46 -13.57 8.53
N LEU A 46 16.64 -13.10 7.31
CA LEU A 46 16.41 -13.86 6.08
C LEU A 46 17.71 -14.10 5.33
N ARG A 47 17.85 -15.27 4.70
CA ARG A 47 18.81 -15.53 3.64
C ARG A 47 18.09 -15.45 2.30
N ILE A 48 18.63 -14.67 1.38
CA ILE A 48 18.11 -14.49 0.02
C ILE A 48 18.94 -15.37 -0.93
N PRO A 49 18.36 -16.45 -1.51
CA PRO A 49 19.07 -17.30 -2.46
C PRO A 49 19.52 -16.55 -3.71
N GLU A 50 20.54 -17.07 -4.41
CA GLU A 50 21.03 -16.48 -5.67
C GLU A 50 19.97 -16.39 -6.76
N THR A 51 19.06 -17.36 -6.77
CA THR A 51 17.98 -17.52 -7.74
C THR A 51 16.73 -16.68 -7.44
N TYR A 52 16.70 -15.95 -6.31
CA TYR A 52 15.59 -15.05 -5.98
C TYR A 52 15.69 -13.73 -6.78
N PRO A 53 14.58 -13.13 -7.25
CA PRO A 53 13.18 -13.56 -7.12
C PRO A 53 12.68 -14.43 -8.30
N GLY A 54 13.57 -15.18 -8.95
CA GLY A 54 13.25 -15.92 -10.17
C GLY A 54 12.67 -17.33 -9.95
N SER A 55 13.23 -18.09 -8.99
CA SER A 55 12.87 -19.51 -8.82
C SER A 55 13.02 -20.05 -7.39
N SER A 56 13.05 -19.17 -6.39
CA SER A 56 13.24 -19.59 -5.00
C SER A 56 12.87 -18.47 -4.06
N LEU A 57 12.23 -18.78 -2.93
CA LEU A 57 11.91 -17.80 -1.90
C LEU A 57 13.04 -17.63 -0.85
N PRO A 58 13.08 -16.50 -0.13
CA PRO A 58 13.99 -16.31 1.02
C PRO A 58 13.74 -17.32 2.15
N ASP A 59 14.81 -17.80 2.79
CA ASP A 59 14.72 -18.67 3.97
C ASP A 59 14.84 -17.86 5.27
N VAL A 60 14.08 -18.26 6.29
CA VAL A 60 14.12 -17.65 7.62
C VAL A 60 15.25 -18.29 8.44
N LEU A 61 16.35 -17.57 8.61
CA LEU A 61 17.47 -17.97 9.48
C LEU A 61 17.16 -17.73 10.96
N GLY A 62 16.50 -16.60 11.26
CA GLY A 62 16.26 -16.06 12.59
C GLY A 62 14.90 -15.37 12.69
N ALA A 63 14.15 -15.61 13.76
CA ALA A 63 12.94 -14.85 14.07
C ALA A 63 12.73 -14.83 15.58
N THR A 64 12.70 -13.66 16.20
CA THR A 64 12.44 -13.50 17.65
C THR A 64 11.41 -12.42 17.89
N ASP A 65 10.60 -12.59 18.93
CA ASP A 65 9.67 -11.55 19.39
C ASP A 65 10.34 -10.52 20.31
N SER A 66 9.54 -9.57 20.80
CA SER A 66 10.02 -8.52 21.72
C SER A 66 10.58 -9.06 23.04
N SER A 67 10.21 -10.28 23.44
CA SER A 67 10.70 -10.97 24.64
C SER A 67 11.87 -11.90 24.34
N LYS A 68 12.44 -11.84 23.12
CA LYS A 68 13.54 -12.70 22.64
C LYS A 68 13.18 -14.19 22.52
N TYR A 69 11.89 -14.54 22.54
CA TYR A 69 11.48 -15.90 22.27
C TYR A 69 11.59 -16.20 20.78
N ASP A 70 12.17 -17.35 20.44
CA ASP A 70 12.26 -17.85 19.07
C ASP A 70 10.85 -18.15 18.53
N ILE A 71 10.53 -17.53 17.39
CA ILE A 71 9.26 -17.69 16.66
C ILE A 71 9.47 -18.14 15.22
N ARG A 72 10.63 -18.73 14.90
CA ARG A 72 10.96 -19.18 13.55
C ARG A 72 9.96 -20.16 12.99
N THR A 73 9.56 -21.16 13.77
CA THR A 73 8.63 -22.19 13.30
C THR A 73 7.27 -21.60 12.94
N GLN A 74 6.75 -20.70 13.78
CA GLN A 74 5.48 -20.00 13.53
C GLN A 74 5.59 -19.09 12.30
N THR A 75 6.69 -18.34 12.20
CA THR A 75 6.94 -17.44 11.07
C THR A 75 7.05 -18.22 9.76
N LYS A 76 7.81 -19.33 9.72
CA LYS A 76 7.93 -20.20 8.56
C LYS A 76 6.58 -20.78 8.15
N ALA A 77 5.81 -21.30 9.12
CA ALA A 77 4.48 -21.84 8.84
C ALA A 77 3.52 -20.79 8.25
N ALA A 78 3.55 -19.57 8.78
CA ALA A 78 2.74 -18.47 8.28
C ALA A 78 3.14 -18.05 6.86
N ILE A 79 4.45 -17.98 6.56
CA ILE A 79 4.95 -17.68 5.21
C ILE A 79 4.53 -18.77 4.22
N THR A 80 4.64 -20.06 4.58
CA THR A 80 4.19 -21.16 3.73
C THR A 80 2.69 -21.07 3.45
N ALA A 81 1.88 -20.66 4.44
CA ALA A 81 0.44 -20.53 4.27
C ALA A 81 0.04 -19.41 3.28
N LEU A 82 0.92 -18.43 3.01
CA LEU A 82 0.68 -17.40 2.01
C LEU A 82 0.70 -17.92 0.57
N ASN A 83 1.34 -19.07 0.31
CA ASN A 83 1.54 -19.61 -1.03
C ASN A 83 2.14 -18.58 -2.01
N LEU A 84 3.21 -17.91 -1.56
CA LEU A 84 3.88 -16.87 -2.34
C LEU A 84 4.47 -17.46 -3.64
N PRO A 85 4.30 -16.80 -4.79
CA PRO A 85 4.88 -17.25 -6.06
C PRO A 85 6.40 -17.09 -6.08
N GLU A 86 7.11 -18.08 -6.63
CA GLU A 86 8.58 -18.14 -6.64
C GLU A 86 9.24 -17.20 -7.67
N ASP A 87 8.45 -16.64 -8.59
CA ASP A 87 8.86 -15.72 -9.67
C ASP A 87 8.61 -14.23 -9.34
N GLU A 88 8.13 -13.94 -8.12
CA GLU A 88 7.85 -12.58 -7.65
C GLU A 88 8.70 -12.16 -6.45
N GLU A 89 8.85 -10.84 -6.33
CA GLU A 89 9.39 -10.18 -5.15
C GLU A 89 8.41 -10.35 -3.97
N ALA A 90 8.94 -10.77 -2.83
CA ALA A 90 8.21 -11.35 -1.70
C ALA A 90 8.73 -10.90 -0.33
N LEU A 91 9.84 -10.15 -0.25
CA LEU A 91 10.48 -9.79 1.01
C LEU A 91 9.56 -8.96 1.90
N ASP A 92 8.80 -8.02 1.33
CA ASP A 92 7.85 -7.23 2.11
C ASP A 92 6.69 -8.11 2.64
N ALA A 93 6.14 -9.00 1.82
CA ALA A 93 5.08 -9.91 2.26
C ALA A 93 5.56 -10.81 3.42
N ILE A 94 6.82 -11.24 3.38
CA ILE A 94 7.46 -11.98 4.47
C ILE A 94 7.59 -11.12 5.74
N ILE A 95 7.99 -9.84 5.61
CA ILE A 95 8.06 -8.91 6.75
C ILE A 95 6.67 -8.66 7.34
N ALA A 96 5.65 -8.41 6.52
CA ALA A 96 4.28 -8.22 6.97
C ALA A 96 3.75 -9.46 7.70
N THR A 97 4.02 -10.65 7.17
CA THR A 97 3.66 -11.92 7.82
C THR A 97 4.31 -12.05 9.21
N PHE A 98 5.57 -11.67 9.32
CA PHE A 98 6.26 -11.66 10.61
C PHE A 98 5.61 -10.69 11.61
N GLN A 99 5.21 -9.49 11.15
CA GLN A 99 4.49 -8.51 11.98
C GLN A 99 3.13 -9.03 12.45
N ASP A 100 2.42 -9.78 11.60
CA ASP A 100 1.14 -10.43 11.95
C ASP A 100 1.33 -11.53 13.00
N VAL A 101 2.40 -12.33 12.89
CA VAL A 101 2.77 -13.34 13.90
C VAL A 101 3.06 -12.67 15.26
N LEU A 102 3.78 -11.54 15.26
CA LEU A 102 4.03 -10.76 16.48
C LEU A 102 2.72 -10.27 17.10
N SER A 103 1.83 -9.70 16.29
CA SER A 103 0.55 -9.14 16.73
C SER A 103 -0.35 -10.22 17.34
N THR A 104 -0.51 -11.35 16.65
CA THR A 104 -1.28 -12.51 17.13
C THR A 104 -0.77 -13.05 18.46
N ARG A 105 0.56 -13.02 18.68
CA ARG A 105 1.16 -13.50 19.92
C ARG A 105 0.95 -12.55 21.08
N LEU A 106 1.01 -11.24 20.84
CA LEU A 106 0.69 -10.22 21.85
C LEU A 106 -0.76 -10.36 22.33
N GLU A 107 -1.67 -10.61 21.40
CA GLU A 107 -3.08 -10.89 21.71
C GLU A 107 -3.22 -12.19 22.50
N THR A 108 -2.61 -13.28 22.04
CA THR A 108 -2.69 -14.59 22.74
C THR A 108 -2.09 -14.55 24.14
N SER A 109 -1.01 -13.78 24.35
CA SER A 109 -0.38 -13.61 25.67
C SER A 109 -1.21 -12.75 26.63
N SER A 110 -2.11 -11.93 26.09
CA SER A 110 -3.00 -11.04 26.86
C SER A 110 -4.36 -11.68 27.17
N ILE A 111 -4.70 -12.81 26.54
CA ILE A 111 -6.02 -13.44 26.64
C ILE A 111 -5.93 -14.67 27.56
N THR A 112 -5.71 -14.40 28.85
CA THR A 112 -6.42 -15.11 29.93
C THR A 112 -7.56 -14.22 30.43
N SER A 113 -8.40 -13.71 29.51
CA SER A 113 -9.68 -13.08 29.85
C SER A 113 -10.55 -12.86 28.63
N THR A 114 -11.76 -13.42 28.72
CA THR A 114 -13.00 -13.01 28.06
C THR A 114 -12.99 -12.93 26.52
N LYS A 115 -13.44 -14.05 25.95
CA LYS A 115 -14.16 -14.14 24.68
C LYS A 115 -15.24 -13.05 24.64
N SER A 116 -15.12 -12.07 23.75
CA SER A 116 -16.17 -11.08 23.51
C SER A 116 -16.43 -10.97 22.02
N THR A 117 -17.50 -11.65 21.60
CA THR A 117 -18.18 -11.47 20.32
C THR A 117 -18.70 -10.05 20.24
N LYS A 118 -17.99 -9.16 19.54
CA LYS A 118 -18.53 -7.83 19.20
C LYS A 118 -19.49 -7.97 18.02
N SER A 119 -20.76 -7.84 18.37
CA SER A 119 -21.86 -7.47 17.50
C SER A 119 -21.46 -6.35 16.53
N VAL A 120 -21.67 -6.62 15.25
CA VAL A 120 -21.65 -5.62 14.17
C VAL A 120 -22.77 -4.63 14.47
N LYS A 121 -22.40 -3.38 14.79
CA LYS A 121 -23.32 -2.26 14.70
C LYS A 121 -23.47 -1.95 13.22
N GLU A 122 -24.64 -2.28 12.66
CA GLU A 122 -25.11 -1.73 11.40
C GLU A 122 -25.22 -0.21 11.56
N THR A 123 -24.17 0.50 11.17
CA THR A 123 -24.26 1.92 10.84
C THR A 123 -25.15 2.04 9.61
N HIS A 124 -26.22 2.81 9.72
CA HIS A 124 -27.04 3.22 8.58
C HIS A 124 -26.14 3.81 7.49
N THR A 125 -25.75 2.99 6.51
CA THR A 125 -25.00 3.43 5.35
C THR A 125 -25.94 4.26 4.50
N ASN A 126 -25.63 5.55 4.34
CA ASN A 126 -26.31 6.37 3.35
C ASN A 126 -26.01 5.74 1.98
N PRO A 127 -27.02 5.25 1.24
CA PRO A 127 -26.81 4.50 -0.01
C PRO A 127 -26.15 5.34 -1.11
N ASN A 128 -26.09 6.67 -0.91
CA ASN A 128 -25.40 7.60 -1.80
C ASN A 128 -24.02 8.04 -1.30
N ALA A 129 -23.55 7.55 -0.15
CA ALA A 129 -22.22 7.89 0.34
C ALA A 129 -21.15 7.44 -0.67
N LYS A 130 -20.14 8.28 -0.85
CA LYS A 130 -18.97 8.01 -1.67
C LYS A 130 -17.75 7.91 -0.79
N LYS A 131 -16.81 7.08 -1.21
CA LYS A 131 -15.55 6.84 -0.51
C LYS A 131 -14.40 6.95 -1.47
N THR A 132 -13.30 7.50 -0.98
CA THR A 132 -12.02 7.52 -1.68
C THR A 132 -10.97 6.78 -0.87
N VAL A 133 -10.16 5.97 -1.56
CA VAL A 133 -9.06 5.20 -0.98
C VAL A 133 -7.81 5.37 -1.84
N ILE A 134 -6.66 5.60 -1.19
CA ILE A 134 -5.33 5.46 -1.81
C ILE A 134 -4.64 4.25 -1.21
N ILE A 135 -4.27 3.31 -2.06
CA ILE A 135 -3.44 2.15 -1.73
C ILE A 135 -2.06 2.33 -2.35
N TRP A 136 -1.06 2.08 -1.53
CA TRP A 136 0.34 1.98 -1.92
C TRP A 136 0.72 0.50 -1.94
N LEU A 137 1.52 0.10 -2.92
CA LEU A 137 2.02 -1.25 -3.13
C LEU A 137 3.52 -1.21 -3.38
N HIS A 138 4.21 -2.29 -3.04
CA HIS A 138 5.63 -2.41 -3.33
C HIS A 138 5.90 -2.27 -4.83
N HIS A 139 5.17 -3.06 -5.62
CA HIS A 139 5.15 -2.92 -7.07
C HIS A 139 3.85 -3.51 -7.62
N LEU A 140 3.47 -3.04 -8.79
CA LEU A 140 2.34 -3.59 -9.54
C LEU A 140 2.78 -3.91 -10.96
N LEU A 141 3.62 -4.95 -11.09
CA LEU A 141 4.18 -5.41 -12.37
C LEU A 141 3.40 -6.59 -12.96
N ASN A 142 2.91 -7.49 -12.10
CA ASN A 142 2.20 -8.69 -12.52
C ASN A 142 0.93 -8.32 -13.32
N THR A 143 0.79 -8.90 -14.51
CA THR A 143 -0.29 -8.57 -15.44
C THR A 143 -1.67 -8.99 -14.94
N ASN A 144 -1.77 -10.07 -14.16
CA ASN A 144 -3.03 -10.49 -13.53
C ASN A 144 -3.43 -9.53 -12.41
N LYS A 145 -2.47 -9.09 -11.58
CA LYS A 145 -2.71 -8.07 -10.55
C LYS A 145 -3.21 -6.76 -11.18
N ARG A 146 -2.55 -6.31 -12.25
CA ARG A 146 -2.94 -5.11 -13.02
C ARG A 146 -4.35 -5.23 -13.58
N LYS A 147 -4.69 -6.37 -14.20
CA LYS A 147 -6.06 -6.61 -14.72
C LYS A 147 -7.11 -6.54 -13.63
N LEU A 148 -6.82 -7.11 -12.45
CA LEU A 148 -7.74 -7.05 -11.30
C LEU A 148 -7.97 -5.61 -10.84
N CYS A 149 -6.94 -4.76 -10.86
CA CYS A 149 -7.06 -3.35 -10.46
C CYS A 149 -7.95 -2.52 -11.40
N LEU A 150 -8.16 -2.97 -12.64
CA LEU A 150 -8.91 -2.27 -13.69
C LEU A 150 -10.37 -2.72 -13.83
N SER A 151 -10.77 -3.79 -13.14
CA SER A 151 -12.11 -4.38 -13.26
C SER A 151 -13.28 -3.70 -12.52
N PRO A 152 -13.10 -2.81 -11.52
CA PRO A 152 -14.26 -2.31 -10.77
C PRO A 152 -15.10 -1.32 -11.60
N SER A 153 -16.39 -1.23 -11.27
CA SER A 153 -17.37 -0.40 -11.99
C SER A 153 -17.37 1.09 -11.60
N PHE A 154 -16.46 1.50 -10.71
CA PHE A 154 -16.33 2.87 -10.22
C PHE A 154 -15.06 3.53 -10.76
N ALA A 155 -14.83 4.78 -10.36
CA ALA A 155 -13.76 5.59 -10.92
C ALA A 155 -12.44 5.36 -10.17
N GLY A 156 -11.32 5.44 -10.87
CA GLY A 156 -10.02 5.34 -10.23
C GLY A 156 -8.84 5.55 -11.16
N ILE A 157 -7.64 5.46 -10.57
CA ILE A 157 -6.36 5.55 -11.25
C ILE A 157 -5.48 4.42 -10.74
N THR A 158 -4.80 3.73 -11.65
CA THR A 158 -3.78 2.72 -11.31
C THR A 158 -2.46 3.15 -11.92
N LYS A 159 -1.41 3.21 -11.11
CA LYS A 159 -0.04 3.43 -11.58
C LYS A 159 0.75 2.14 -11.32
N PRO A 160 0.93 1.27 -12.34
CA PRO A 160 1.80 0.10 -12.24
C PRO A 160 3.27 0.51 -12.08
N GLY A 161 4.12 -0.48 -11.84
CA GLY A 161 5.55 -0.27 -11.64
C GLY A 161 5.94 -0.05 -10.17
N TYR A 162 7.01 0.70 -9.95
CA TYR A 162 7.65 0.92 -8.66
C TYR A 162 7.48 2.39 -8.19
N PRO A 163 6.91 2.65 -7.00
CA PRO A 163 5.94 1.79 -6.34
C PRO A 163 4.66 1.65 -7.17
N GLY A 164 3.83 0.67 -6.83
CA GLY A 164 2.47 0.57 -7.35
C GLY A 164 1.54 1.48 -6.57
N VAL A 165 0.65 2.22 -7.25
CA VAL A 165 -0.34 3.09 -6.59
C VAL A 165 -1.72 2.84 -7.16
N LEU A 166 -2.70 2.65 -6.29
CA LEU A 166 -4.11 2.55 -6.65
C LEU A 166 -4.88 3.67 -5.97
N LEU A 167 -5.72 4.35 -6.73
CA LEU A 167 -6.63 5.37 -6.23
C LEU A 167 -8.04 5.05 -6.70
N TYR A 168 -8.94 4.84 -5.77
CA TYR A 168 -10.32 4.45 -6.07
C TYR A 168 -11.31 5.42 -5.43
N CYS A 169 -12.35 5.79 -6.18
CA CYS A 169 -13.46 6.59 -5.71
C CYS A 169 -14.79 6.03 -6.24
N GLY A 170 -15.75 5.80 -5.35
CA GLY A 170 -17.04 5.23 -5.72
C GLY A 170 -18.00 5.07 -4.54
N PRO A 171 -19.15 4.38 -4.74
CA PRO A 171 -20.03 3.99 -3.64
C PRO A 171 -19.25 3.24 -2.55
N VAL A 172 -19.51 3.55 -1.28
CA VAL A 172 -18.78 2.99 -0.12
C VAL A 172 -18.70 1.46 -0.20
N ASP A 173 -19.82 0.80 -0.43
CA ASP A 173 -19.90 -0.67 -0.44
C ASP A 173 -19.09 -1.29 -1.58
N ALA A 174 -19.14 -0.69 -2.77
CA ALA A 174 -18.41 -1.17 -3.94
C ALA A 174 -16.89 -1.01 -3.75
N VAL A 175 -16.45 0.15 -3.24
CA VAL A 175 -15.03 0.39 -2.95
C VAL A 175 -14.54 -0.57 -1.88
N ASN A 176 -15.30 -0.75 -0.79
CA ASN A 176 -14.94 -1.69 0.28
C ASN A 176 -14.83 -3.13 -0.21
N ALA A 177 -15.80 -3.60 -1.00
CA ALA A 177 -15.80 -4.94 -1.56
C ALA A 177 -14.55 -5.18 -2.42
N HIS A 178 -14.21 -4.22 -3.29
CA HIS A 178 -13.03 -4.35 -4.14
C HIS A 178 -11.73 -4.26 -3.34
N VAL A 179 -11.60 -3.34 -2.37
CA VAL A 179 -10.42 -3.28 -1.50
C VAL A 179 -10.22 -4.59 -0.74
N ASN A 180 -11.30 -5.22 -0.28
CA ASN A 180 -11.23 -6.53 0.39
C ASN A 180 -10.81 -7.65 -0.57
N GLU A 181 -11.31 -7.64 -1.81
CA GLU A 181 -10.87 -8.56 -2.87
C GLU A 181 -9.37 -8.42 -3.16
N LEU A 182 -8.86 -7.19 -3.25
CA LEU A 182 -7.44 -6.93 -3.47
C LEU A 182 -6.59 -7.37 -2.27
N LYS A 183 -7.04 -7.07 -1.04
CA LYS A 183 -6.36 -7.53 0.20
C LYS A 183 -6.26 -9.05 0.25
N ALA A 184 -7.31 -9.77 -0.17
CA ALA A 184 -7.33 -11.22 -0.19
C ALA A 184 -6.28 -11.85 -1.12
N GLN A 185 -5.70 -11.06 -2.03
CA GLN A 185 -4.59 -11.50 -2.88
C GLN A 185 -3.22 -11.48 -2.19
N ASN A 186 -3.13 -10.99 -0.94
CA ASN A 186 -1.89 -10.93 -0.15
C ASN A 186 -0.71 -10.27 -0.89
N TRP A 187 -0.98 -9.14 -1.57
CA TRP A 187 0.06 -8.43 -2.32
C TRP A 187 1.09 -7.77 -1.39
N ALA A 188 2.35 -7.76 -1.83
CA ALA A 188 3.45 -7.11 -1.14
C ALA A 188 3.18 -5.61 -0.93
N ALA A 189 3.39 -5.18 0.30
CA ALA A 189 3.25 -3.84 0.85
C ALA A 189 1.90 -3.20 0.60
N PHE A 190 0.80 -3.96 0.69
CA PHE A 190 -0.55 -3.42 0.58
C PHE A 190 -0.86 -2.46 1.74
N GLN A 191 -0.64 -1.17 1.52
CA GLN A 191 -0.83 -0.13 2.52
C GLN A 191 -1.95 0.81 2.09
N VAL A 192 -3.04 0.83 2.84
CA VAL A 192 -4.06 1.89 2.72
C VAL A 192 -3.50 3.16 3.36
N ARG A 193 -3.15 4.15 2.55
CA ARG A 193 -2.52 5.41 3.00
C ARG A 193 -3.49 6.58 3.09
N PHE A 194 -4.66 6.46 2.46
CA PHE A 194 -5.77 7.39 2.60
C PHE A 194 -7.08 6.63 2.51
N GLU A 195 -8.04 6.98 3.36
CA GLU A 195 -9.36 6.37 3.41
C GLU A 195 -10.36 7.35 4.06
N GLU A 196 -11.24 7.94 3.26
CA GLU A 196 -12.26 8.86 3.74
C GLU A 196 -13.57 8.73 2.94
N GLU A 197 -14.71 8.99 3.58
CA GLU A 197 -16.03 9.09 2.93
C GLU A 197 -16.20 10.42 2.18
N VAL A 198 -15.32 10.64 1.20
CA VAL A 198 -15.31 11.81 0.32
C VAL A 198 -15.34 11.37 -1.13
N GLU A 199 -16.06 12.13 -1.97
CA GLU A 199 -16.03 11.94 -3.42
C GLU A 199 -14.84 12.69 -4.02
N TRP A 200 -13.88 11.94 -4.58
CA TRP A 200 -12.90 12.49 -5.49
C TRP A 200 -13.39 12.45 -6.93
N ARG A 201 -12.97 13.43 -7.73
CA ARG A 201 -13.32 13.53 -9.14
C ARG A 201 -12.05 13.47 -9.95
N PHE A 202 -12.10 12.74 -11.05
CA PHE A 202 -10.96 12.60 -11.95
C PHE A 202 -11.27 13.24 -13.30
N ALA A 203 -10.24 13.78 -13.95
CA ALA A 203 -10.37 14.41 -15.26
C ALA A 203 -10.93 13.46 -16.33
N HIS A 204 -10.78 12.14 -16.16
CA HIS A 204 -11.32 11.13 -17.07
C HIS A 204 -12.75 10.67 -16.75
N GLY A 205 -13.35 11.15 -15.67
CA GLY A 205 -14.71 10.76 -15.27
C GLY A 205 -14.76 9.36 -14.66
N GLY A 206 -15.57 8.48 -15.26
CA GLY A 206 -15.82 7.13 -14.76
C GLY A 206 -14.77 6.10 -15.17
N GLY A 207 -14.80 4.94 -14.51
CA GLY A 207 -13.89 3.83 -14.76
C GLY A 207 -12.49 4.04 -14.18
N VAL A 208 -11.71 2.97 -14.16
CA VAL A 208 -10.33 3.00 -13.70
C VAL A 208 -9.39 3.20 -14.89
N ARG A 209 -8.47 4.16 -14.76
CA ARG A 209 -7.47 4.46 -15.79
C ARG A 209 -6.07 4.09 -15.32
N GLU A 210 -5.34 3.33 -16.14
CA GLU A 210 -3.92 3.09 -15.93
C GLU A 210 -3.08 4.28 -16.40
N VAL A 211 -2.05 4.65 -15.65
CA VAL A 211 -1.10 5.72 -15.97
C VAL A 211 0.34 5.30 -15.71
N GLU A 212 1.30 5.91 -16.40
CA GLU A 212 2.70 5.50 -16.34
C GLU A 212 3.47 6.14 -15.18
N SER A 213 3.13 7.39 -14.82
CA SER A 213 3.89 8.16 -13.83
C SER A 213 3.03 8.76 -12.71
N MET A 214 3.69 9.15 -11.61
CA MET A 214 3.04 9.88 -10.52
C MET A 214 2.56 11.27 -10.97
N ALA A 215 3.27 11.90 -11.90
CA ALA A 215 2.87 13.17 -12.49
C ALA A 215 1.55 13.04 -13.27
N ASP A 216 1.33 11.90 -13.94
CA ASP A 216 0.07 11.63 -14.62
C ASP A 216 -1.09 11.42 -13.63
N VAL A 217 -0.84 10.79 -12.49
CA VAL A 217 -1.85 10.69 -11.41
C VAL A 217 -2.27 12.09 -10.97
N VAL A 218 -1.29 12.96 -10.68
CA VAL A 218 -1.54 14.35 -10.26
C VAL A 218 -2.31 15.13 -11.32
N LYS A 219 -1.95 14.99 -12.60
CA LYS A 219 -2.64 15.65 -13.72
C LYS A 219 -4.11 15.24 -13.83
N LEU A 220 -4.45 13.99 -13.49
CA LEU A 220 -5.84 13.53 -13.48
C LEU A 220 -6.64 14.01 -12.27
N LEU A 221 -5.99 14.49 -11.21
CA LEU A 221 -6.62 15.13 -10.03
C LEU A 221 -6.87 16.63 -10.21
N GLU A 222 -6.20 17.26 -11.18
CA GLU A 222 -6.39 18.67 -11.52
C GLU A 222 -7.69 18.85 -12.33
N VAL A 223 -8.83 18.67 -11.67
CA VAL A 223 -10.14 18.97 -12.23
C VAL A 223 -10.36 20.47 -12.16
N GLU A 224 -10.18 21.18 -13.29
CA GLU A 224 -10.65 22.56 -13.41
C GLU A 224 -12.16 22.58 -13.15
N SER A 225 -12.57 23.32 -12.12
CA SER A 225 -13.99 23.53 -11.82
C SER A 225 -14.62 24.34 -12.95
N LYS A 226 -15.21 23.67 -13.94
CA LYS A 226 -16.12 24.29 -14.93
C LYS A 226 -17.48 24.61 -14.31
N ASP A 227 -17.50 25.16 -13.09
CA ASP A 227 -18.70 25.73 -12.49
C ASP A 227 -18.63 27.26 -12.55
N PRO A 228 -19.34 27.92 -13.50
CA PRO A 228 -19.41 29.38 -13.55
C PRO A 228 -20.13 30.00 -12.34
N ALA A 229 -20.68 29.18 -11.43
CA ALA A 229 -21.44 29.63 -10.26
C ALA A 229 -20.57 30.01 -9.03
N ALA A 230 -19.28 29.67 -9.00
CA ALA A 230 -18.42 29.89 -7.83
C ALA A 230 -17.66 31.23 -7.81
N LYS A 231 -17.87 32.13 -8.77
CA LYS A 231 -17.38 33.52 -8.68
C LYS A 231 -18.32 34.40 -7.84
N GLY A 232 -18.58 33.98 -6.61
CA GLY A 232 -19.18 34.83 -5.59
C GLY A 232 -18.14 35.81 -5.07
N VAL A 233 -18.10 37.03 -5.62
CA VAL A 233 -17.33 38.14 -5.05
C VAL A 233 -17.96 38.51 -3.71
N GLN A 234 -17.46 37.94 -2.60
CA GLN A 234 -17.72 38.48 -1.27
C GLN A 234 -16.89 39.76 -1.09
N LYS A 235 -17.50 40.90 -1.39
CA LYS A 235 -16.98 42.22 -1.03
C LYS A 235 -17.27 42.46 0.45
N GLY A 236 -16.43 41.92 1.33
CA GLY A 236 -16.52 42.06 2.78
C GLY A 236 -15.20 42.51 3.41
N LYS A 237 -15.15 43.78 3.80
CA LYS A 237 -14.33 44.43 4.84
C LYS A 237 -13.12 43.67 5.42
N LYS A 238 -11.93 44.24 5.20
CA LYS A 238 -10.67 44.17 5.98
C LYS A 238 -10.53 42.97 6.95
N GLY A 239 -9.76 41.97 6.52
CA GLY A 239 -9.16 40.96 7.39
C GLY A 239 -8.88 39.65 6.67
N GLY A 240 -7.62 39.42 6.27
CA GLY A 240 -7.09 38.14 5.82
C GLY A 240 -7.76 37.50 4.60
N LYS A 241 -7.13 37.59 3.42
CA LYS A 241 -7.45 36.67 2.30
C LYS A 241 -7.11 35.24 2.75
N LYS A 242 -8.11 34.45 3.13
CA LYS A 242 -7.98 32.99 3.18
C LYS A 242 -8.33 32.50 1.77
N GLU A 243 -7.33 32.16 0.97
CA GLU A 243 -7.56 31.57 -0.34
C GLU A 243 -8.32 30.27 -0.16
N VAL A 244 -9.52 30.19 -0.73
CA VAL A 244 -10.30 28.96 -0.78
C VAL A 244 -9.67 28.09 -1.86
N MET A 245 -8.87 27.13 -1.42
CA MET A 245 -8.22 26.16 -2.28
C MET A 245 -9.27 25.38 -3.09
N GLY A 246 -9.08 25.28 -4.41
CA GLY A 246 -9.98 24.52 -5.29
C GLY A 246 -9.97 23.02 -4.95
N GLN A 247 -11.08 22.32 -5.24
CA GLN A 247 -11.24 20.90 -4.89
C GLN A 247 -10.13 20.01 -5.48
N GLY A 248 -9.71 20.23 -6.74
CA GLY A 248 -8.61 19.48 -7.36
C GLY A 248 -7.26 19.75 -6.70
N GLN A 249 -7.00 20.99 -6.25
CA GLN A 249 -5.78 21.32 -5.52
C GLN A 249 -5.73 20.61 -4.15
N ARG A 250 -6.86 20.54 -3.45
CA ARG A 250 -6.95 19.78 -2.20
C ARG A 250 -6.72 18.28 -2.41
N GLN A 251 -7.33 17.68 -3.43
CA GLN A 251 -7.13 16.26 -3.77
C GLN A 251 -5.65 15.96 -4.08
N LYS A 252 -5.01 16.85 -4.84
CA LYS A 252 -3.57 16.77 -5.13
C LYS A 252 -2.72 16.81 -3.86
N GLU A 253 -3.00 17.72 -2.93
CA GLU A 253 -2.25 17.81 -1.67
C GLU A 253 -2.46 16.58 -0.78
N GLU A 254 -3.70 16.10 -0.64
CA GLU A 254 -4.01 14.87 0.11
C GLU A 254 -3.32 13.65 -0.53
N PHE A 255 -3.30 13.58 -1.86
CA PHE A 255 -2.60 12.54 -2.60
C PHE A 255 -1.10 12.56 -2.34
N LEU A 256 -0.43 13.70 -2.56
CA LEU A 256 1.02 13.85 -2.36
C LEU A 256 1.43 13.51 -0.93
N LYS A 257 0.64 13.97 0.06
CA LYS A 257 0.81 13.61 1.47
C LYS A 257 0.68 12.11 1.69
N ALA A 258 -0.33 11.46 1.11
CA ALA A 258 -0.54 10.02 1.27
C ALA A 258 0.60 9.21 0.63
N VAL A 259 1.13 9.63 -0.51
CA VAL A 259 2.24 8.92 -1.18
C VAL A 259 3.63 9.31 -0.65
N GLY A 260 3.72 10.27 0.28
CA GLY A 260 4.97 10.67 0.92
C GLY A 260 5.86 11.58 0.07
N ILE A 261 5.30 12.24 -0.96
CA ILE A 261 6.01 13.19 -1.80
C ILE A 261 5.79 14.59 -1.23
N LYS A 262 6.89 15.28 -0.89
CA LYS A 262 6.88 16.67 -0.39
C LYS A 262 6.97 17.68 -1.53
#